data_AF-A0A239FCB3-F1
#
_entry.id   AF-A0A239FCB3-F1
#
_cell.length_a   1.000
_cell.length_b   1.000
_cell.length_c   1.000
_cell.angle_alpha   90.00
_cell.angle_beta   90.00
_cell.angle_gamma   90.00
#
_symmetry.space_group_name_H-M   'P 1'
#
loop_
_entity.id
_entity.type
_entity.pdbx_description
1 polymer ?
#
loop_
_entity_poly.entity_id
_entity_poly.type
_entity_poly.pdbx_seq_one_letter_code
_entity_poly.pdbx_strand_id
1 'polypeptide(L)'
;MFERFLERAGLPADAGLGDVVAGVQAIRYGRPRERTAAGVLTDWVGTCSTKDALLFEMVGERWPESTPRLVHRVYRAERAMGRPVRYAAGLRPRR
;
A
#
# COMPACT_ATOMS: atom_id res chain seq x y z
N MET A 1 13.89 -4.33 4.92
CA MET A 1 13.23 -3.13 4.33
C MET A 1 12.70 -2.22 5.44
N PHE A 2 12.21 -2.82 6.53
CA PHE A 2 11.67 -2.17 7.71
C PHE A 2 12.60 -1.13 8.37
N GLU A 3 13.86 -1.48 8.68
CA GLU A 3 14.79 -0.57 9.37
C GLU A 3 15.05 0.73 8.60
N ARG A 4 15.29 0.61 7.29
CA ARG A 4 15.46 1.79 6.40
C ARG A 4 14.22 2.68 6.37
N PHE A 5 13.03 2.09 6.47
CA PHE A 5 11.80 2.87 6.57
C PHE A 5 11.74 3.60 7.92
N LEU A 6 12.03 2.93 9.04
CA LEU A 6 12.03 3.57 10.36
C LEU A 6 12.98 4.76 10.41
N GLU A 7 14.21 4.58 9.93
CA GLU A 7 15.22 5.63 9.84
C GLU A 7 14.69 6.83 9.05
N ARG A 8 14.15 6.58 7.85
CA ARG A 8 13.67 7.64 6.96
C ARG A 8 12.38 8.31 7.45
N ALA A 9 11.54 7.58 8.18
CA ALA A 9 10.34 8.08 8.81
C ALA A 9 10.61 8.77 10.16
N GLY A 10 11.83 8.67 10.70
CA GLY A 10 12.16 9.19 12.03
C GLY A 10 11.44 8.45 13.17
N LEU A 11 11.17 7.16 12.97
CA LEU A 11 10.47 6.31 13.95
C LEU A 11 11.46 5.51 14.80
N PRO A 12 11.11 5.21 16.08
CA PRO A 12 11.96 4.40 16.94
C PRO A 12 11.95 2.92 16.53
N ALA A 13 12.93 2.16 16.99
CA ALA A 13 13.09 0.74 16.65
C ALA A 13 11.95 -0.16 17.17
N ASP A 14 11.27 0.27 18.23
CA ASP A 14 10.12 -0.39 18.84
C ASP A 14 8.77 0.13 18.31
N ALA A 15 8.77 0.92 17.24
CA ALA A 15 7.57 1.44 16.61
C ALA A 15 6.54 0.33 16.33
N GLY A 16 5.29 0.60 16.72
CA GLY A 16 4.18 -0.31 16.52
C GLY A 16 3.66 -0.28 15.09
N LEU A 17 2.72 -1.19 14.78
CA LEU A 17 2.05 -1.23 13.48
C LEU A 17 1.34 0.09 13.16
N GLY A 18 0.73 0.73 14.17
CA GLY A 18 0.05 2.02 14.01
C GLY A 18 0.98 3.14 13.55
N ASP A 19 2.18 3.23 14.14
CA ASP A 19 3.19 4.22 13.79
C ASP A 19 3.70 4.01 12.36
N VAL A 20 3.91 2.74 11.98
CA VAL A 20 4.33 2.37 10.63
C VAL A 20 3.26 2.72 9.60
N VAL A 21 1.98 2.44 9.89
CA VAL A 21 0.86 2.84 9.03
C VAL A 21 0.79 4.35 8.87
N ALA A 22 0.92 5.11 9.96
CA ALA A 22 0.94 6.57 9.93
C ALA A 22 2.12 7.11 9.11
N GLY A 23 3.31 6.52 9.27
CA GLY A 23 4.50 6.87 8.48
C GLY A 23 4.30 6.63 6.99
N VAL A 24 3.72 5.49 6.58
CA VAL A 24 3.40 5.19 5.18
C VAL A 24 2.36 6.17 4.62
N GLN A 25 1.35 6.51 5.42
CA GLN A 25 0.33 7.48 5.03
C GLN A 25 0.96 8.85 4.74
N ALA A 26 1.91 9.28 5.57
CA ALA A 26 2.62 10.56 5.47
C ALA A 26 3.58 10.67 4.27
N ILE A 27 3.99 9.55 3.64
CA ILE A 27 4.81 9.59 2.41
C ILE A 27 4.13 10.47 1.35
N ARG A 28 4.89 11.29 0.62
CA ARG A 28 4.30 12.18 -0.39
C ARG A 28 3.57 11.38 -1.47
N TYR A 29 2.37 11.82 -1.85
CA TYR A 29 1.65 11.22 -2.97
C TYR A 29 2.32 11.58 -4.30
N GLY A 30 2.58 10.58 -5.13
CA GLY A 30 3.16 10.76 -6.47
C GLY A 30 3.62 9.43 -7.07
N ARG A 31 4.18 9.47 -8.28
CA ARG A 31 4.65 8.25 -8.95
C ARG A 31 6.16 8.09 -8.71
N PRO A 32 6.61 7.03 -8.02
CA PRO A 32 8.05 6.72 -7.92
C PRO A 32 8.60 6.32 -9.29
N ARG A 33 9.93 6.42 -9.47
CA ARG A 33 10.64 5.97 -10.68
C ARG A 33 10.41 4.49 -10.93
N GLU A 34 10.49 3.70 -9.87
CA GLU A 34 10.14 2.28 -9.87
C GLU A 34 8.85 2.05 -9.09
N ARG A 35 7.88 1.36 -9.70
CA ARG A 35 6.56 1.08 -9.09
C ARG A 35 6.63 -0.12 -8.14
N THR A 36 7.58 -0.10 -7.22
CA THR A 36 7.88 -1.15 -6.24
C THR A 36 7.93 -0.56 -4.82
N ALA A 37 7.87 -1.40 -3.79
CA ALA A 37 8.07 -0.97 -2.40
C ALA A 37 9.44 -0.29 -2.19
N ALA A 38 10.50 -0.86 -2.79
CA ALA A 38 11.84 -0.29 -2.75
C ALA A 38 11.93 1.07 -3.46
N GLY A 39 11.21 1.23 -4.59
CA GLY A 39 11.11 2.51 -5.30
C GLY A 39 10.43 3.59 -4.46
N VAL A 40 9.34 3.25 -3.75
CA VAL A 40 8.69 4.17 -2.80
C VAL A 40 9.64 4.60 -1.69
N LEU A 41 10.36 3.65 -1.10
CA LEU A 41 11.29 3.94 -0.01
C LEU A 41 12.47 4.83 -0.48
N THR A 42 12.99 4.56 -1.67
CA THR A 42 14.11 5.32 -2.26
C THR A 42 13.70 6.74 -2.63
N ASP A 43 12.60 6.90 -3.37
CA ASP A 43 12.13 8.21 -3.85
C ASP A 43 11.34 8.98 -2.77
N TRP A 44 10.89 8.30 -1.72
CA TRP A 44 9.96 8.81 -0.70
C TRP A 44 8.67 9.41 -1.29
N VAL A 45 8.20 8.78 -2.35
CA VAL A 45 7.01 9.17 -3.12
C VAL A 45 6.27 7.91 -3.52
N GLY A 46 4.94 7.89 -3.35
CA GLY A 46 4.14 6.70 -3.67
C GLY A 46 2.68 7.02 -4.00
N THR A 47 2.08 6.19 -4.86
CA THR A 47 0.62 6.16 -5.02
C THR A 47 0.01 5.28 -3.92
N CYS A 48 -1.32 5.26 -3.80
CA CYS A 48 -2.00 4.34 -2.87
C CYS A 48 -1.51 2.90 -3.04
N SER A 49 -1.55 2.37 -4.26
CA SER A 49 -1.13 0.98 -4.53
C SER A 49 0.34 0.69 -4.21
N THR A 50 1.27 1.63 -4.44
CA THR A 50 2.69 1.38 -4.16
C THR A 50 3.02 1.57 -2.68
N LYS A 51 2.28 2.44 -1.98
CA LYS A 51 2.34 2.55 -0.51
C LYS A 51 1.77 1.30 0.16
N ASP A 52 0.67 0.75 -0.34
CA ASP A 52 0.10 -0.50 0.15
C ASP A 52 1.09 -1.66 -0.07
N ALA A 53 1.76 -1.70 -1.22
CA ALA A 53 2.83 -2.67 -1.48
C ALA A 53 4.00 -2.53 -0.48
N LEU A 54 4.42 -1.30 -0.16
CA LEU A 54 5.42 -1.06 0.88
C LEU A 54 4.95 -1.55 2.25
N LEU A 55 3.71 -1.24 2.63
CA LEU A 55 3.14 -1.68 3.91
C LEU A 55 3.06 -3.21 3.99
N PHE A 56 2.66 -3.89 2.90
CA PHE A 56 2.61 -5.34 2.83
C PHE A 56 3.98 -5.98 3.11
N GLU A 57 5.04 -5.50 2.47
CA GLU A 57 6.40 -6.01 2.68
C GLU A 57 6.86 -5.78 4.13
N MET A 58 6.65 -4.57 4.66
CA MET A 58 7.05 -4.24 6.03
C MET A 58 6.29 -5.06 7.08
N VAL A 59 4.99 -5.28 6.86
CA VAL A 59 4.19 -6.09 7.77
C VAL A 59 4.59 -7.57 7.69
N GLY A 60 4.87 -8.08 6.49
CA GLY A 60 5.37 -9.45 6.32
C GLY A 60 6.75 -9.68 6.94
N GLU A 61 7.62 -8.66 6.92
CA GLU A 61 8.96 -8.70 7.53
C GLU A 61 8.89 -8.64 9.07
N ARG A 62 8.08 -7.72 9.64
CA ARG A 62 8.09 -7.44 11.08
C ARG A 62 7.07 -8.24 11.90
N TRP A 63 5.91 -8.55 11.32
CA TRP A 63 4.80 -9.26 11.96
C TRP A 63 4.35 -10.44 11.09
N PRO A 64 5.20 -11.47 10.88
CA PRO A 64 4.91 -12.58 9.98
C PRO A 64 3.61 -13.34 10.35
N GLU A 65 3.25 -13.37 11.63
CA GLU A 65 2.03 -13.97 12.16
C GLU A 65 0.75 -13.27 11.68
N SER A 66 0.85 -12.01 11.24
CA SER A 66 -0.31 -11.24 10.76
C SER A 66 -0.81 -11.69 9.38
N THR A 67 0.00 -12.45 8.62
CA THR A 67 -0.33 -12.98 7.29
C THR A 67 -1.02 -11.95 6.38
N PRO A 68 -0.36 -10.79 6.11
CA PRO A 68 -1.01 -9.70 5.41
C PRO A 68 -1.46 -10.14 4.01
N ARG A 69 -2.54 -9.55 3.51
CA ARG A 69 -3.06 -9.81 2.15
C ARG A 69 -3.32 -8.49 1.44
N LEU A 70 -2.73 -8.33 0.25
CA LEU A 70 -3.04 -7.20 -0.63
C LEU A 70 -4.36 -7.45 -1.35
N VAL A 71 -5.38 -6.66 -1.02
CA VAL A 71 -6.68 -6.69 -1.68
C VAL A 71 -6.85 -5.45 -2.57
N HIS A 72 -6.71 -5.64 -3.87
CA HIS A 72 -6.98 -4.57 -4.84
C HIS A 72 -8.44 -4.66 -5.29
N ARG A 73 -9.27 -3.68 -4.94
CA ARG A 73 -10.63 -3.58 -5.46
C ARG A 73 -10.62 -2.83 -6.79
N VAL A 74 -10.97 -3.53 -7.87
CA VAL A 74 -11.13 -2.94 -9.19
C VAL A 74 -12.55 -2.43 -9.35
N TYR A 75 -12.71 -1.12 -9.57
CA TYR A 75 -13.99 -0.52 -9.92
C TYR A 75 -14.06 -0.34 -11.44
N ARG A 76 -15.12 -0.84 -12.07
CA ARG A 76 -15.45 -0.44 -13.44
C ARG A 76 -16.23 0.88 -13.36
N ALA A 77 -15.60 1.97 -13.76
CA ALA A 77 -16.31 3.23 -13.97
C ALA A 77 -16.97 3.17 -15.36
N GLU A 78 -18.27 2.89 -15.41
CA GLU A 78 -19.05 3.10 -16.61
C GLU A 78 -19.38 4.59 -16.72
N ARG A 79 -19.30 5.18 -17.91
CA ARG A 79 -19.58 6.61 -18.17
C ARG A 79 -21.07 6.99 -18.01
N ALA A 80 -21.84 6.23 -17.24
CA ALA A 80 -23.20 6.60 -16.88
C ALA A 80 -23.15 7.33 -15.52
N MET A 81 -23.77 8.51 -15.47
CA MET A 81 -23.82 9.40 -14.31
C MET A 81 -23.88 8.68 -12.96
N GLY A 82 -22.90 8.99 -12.10
CA GLY A 82 -23.11 9.13 -10.66
C GLY A 82 -23.67 7.95 -9.88
N ARG A 83 -23.05 6.76 -9.93
CA ARG A 83 -22.95 5.86 -8.76
C ARG A 83 -22.02 4.68 -9.00
N PRO A 84 -21.06 4.38 -8.09
CA PRO A 84 -20.25 3.17 -8.19
C PRO A 84 -21.12 1.93 -7.91
N VAL A 85 -21.30 1.07 -8.92
CA VAL A 85 -21.90 -0.25 -8.76
C VAL A 85 -20.87 -1.17 -8.10
N ARG A 86 -21.24 -1.77 -6.97
CA ARG A 86 -20.36 -2.64 -6.17
C ARG A 86 -20.30 -4.02 -6.80
N TYR A 87 -19.10 -4.48 -7.16
CA TYR A 87 -18.84 -5.90 -7.38
C TYR A 87 -17.86 -6.40 -6.32
N ALA A 88 -18.31 -7.34 -5.50
CA ALA A 88 -17.41 -8.16 -4.70
C ALA A 88 -16.68 -9.12 -5.64
N ALA A 89 -15.39 -9.33 -5.40
CA ALA A 89 -14.53 -10.20 -6.20
C ALA A 89 -15.18 -11.59 -6.36
N GLY A 90 -15.47 -12.00 -7.60
CA GLY A 90 -15.97 -13.37 -7.83
C GLY A 90 -16.68 -13.70 -9.14
N LEU A 91 -17.04 -12.75 -10.01
CA LEU A 91 -17.77 -13.09 -11.24
C LEU A 91 -17.07 -12.53 -12.49
N ARG A 92 -16.39 -13.42 -13.22
CA ARG A 92 -16.04 -13.18 -14.63
C ARG A 92 -17.28 -13.41 -15.50
N PRO A 93 -17.64 -12.50 -16.42
CA PRO A 93 -18.61 -12.84 -17.44
C PRO A 93 -17.96 -13.81 -18.44
N ARG A 94 -18.59 -14.97 -18.63
CA ARG A 94 -18.29 -15.87 -19.76
C ARG A 94 -18.65 -15.12 -21.05
N ARG A 95 -17.74 -15.15 -22.02
CA ARG A 95 -18.02 -14.79 -23.41
C ARG A 95 -18.85 -15.89 -24.06
#